data_AF-A0A534R539-F1
#
_entry.id   AF-A0A534R539-F1
#
_cell.length_a   1.000
_cell.length_b   1.000
_cell.length_c   1.000
_cell.angle_alpha   90.00
_cell.angle_beta   90.00
_cell.angle_gamma   90.00
#
_symmetry.space_group_name_H-M   'P 1'
#
loop_
_entity.id
_entity.type
_entity.pdbx_description
1 polymer ?
#
loop_
_entity_poly.entity_id
_entity_poly.type
_entity_poly.pdbx_seq_one_letter_code
_entity_poly.pdbx_strand_id
1 'polypeptide(L)' 'MKEAMPQETVECLLGRMLTDERFRERLFRRPLQELDRFDLLDHERESLTKLERVQLLFELLSEHLDPRIVRG' A
#
# COMPACT_ATOMS: atom_id res chain seq x y z
N MET A 1 24.75 10.05 8.92
CA MET A 1 23.75 9.95 7.86
C MET A 1 23.04 8.63 8.08
N LYS A 2 21.77 8.61 8.50
CA LYS A 2 20.98 7.37 8.60
C LYS A 2 20.39 7.13 7.21
N GLU A 3 21.16 6.48 6.36
CA GLU A 3 20.71 5.97 5.07
C GLU A 3 20.01 4.62 5.31
N ALA A 4 18.88 4.40 4.62
CA ALA A 4 18.00 3.22 4.63
C ALA A 4 16.94 3.13 5.76
N MET A 5 15.77 3.73 5.50
CA MET A 5 14.42 3.17 5.74
C MET A 5 13.28 3.63 4.76
N PRO A 6 13.53 4.06 3.50
CA PRO A 6 12.43 4.24 2.52
C PRO A 6 11.84 2.93 1.96
N GLN A 7 12.69 1.96 1.61
CA GLN A 7 12.26 0.74 0.90
C GLN A 7 11.37 -0.16 1.77
N GLU A 8 11.71 -0.35 3.04
CA GLU A 8 10.91 -1.15 3.98
C GLU A 8 9.50 -0.57 4.16
N THR A 9 9.37 0.76 4.14
CA THR A 9 8.08 1.46 4.25
C THR A 9 7.20 1.16 3.03
N VAL A 10 7.76 1.24 1.83
CA VAL A 10 7.04 0.91 0.59
C VAL A 10 6.64 -0.58 0.57
N GLU A 11 7.54 -1.49 0.92
CA GLU A 11 7.24 -2.93 1.00
C GLU A 11 6.13 -3.21 2.02
N CYS A 12 6.17 -2.57 3.19
CA CYS A 12 5.12 -2.67 4.20
C CYS A 12 3.77 -2.13 3.67
N LEU A 13 3.77 -1.02 2.94
CA LEU A 13 2.56 -0.46 2.34
C LEU A 13 1.94 -1.41 1.32
N LEU A 14 2.75 -1.96 0.41
CA LEU A 14 2.29 -2.94 -0.59
C LEU A 14 1.75 -4.21 0.10
N GLY A 15 2.44 -4.71 1.13
CA GLY A 15 1.97 -5.83 1.94
C GLY A 15 0.63 -5.53 2.62
N ARG A 16 0.44 -4.32 3.16
CA ARG A 16 -0.84 -3.90 3.72
C ARG A 16 -1.93 -3.77 2.67
N MET A 17 -1.64 -3.29 1.46
CA MET A 17 -2.62 -3.28 0.37
C MET A 17 -3.12 -4.69 0.03
N LEU A 18 -2.25 -5.70 0.14
CA LEU A 18 -2.63 -7.10 -0.10
C LEU A 18 -3.42 -7.73 1.05
N THR A 19 -3.16 -7.31 2.29
CA THR A 19 -3.60 -8.03 3.50
C THR A 19 -4.60 -7.26 4.36
N ASP A 20 -4.80 -5.97 4.17
CA ASP A 20 -5.69 -5.11 4.97
C ASP A 20 -6.67 -4.42 4.03
N GLU A 21 -7.88 -4.98 3.91
CA GLU A 21 -8.93 -4.50 2.98
C GLU A 21 -9.33 -3.06 3.30
N ARG A 22 -9.53 -2.72 4.58
CA ARG A 22 -9.89 -1.35 4.99
C ARG A 22 -8.81 -0.36 4.63
N PHE A 23 -7.54 -0.74 4.80
CA PHE A 23 -6.43 0.10 4.38
C PHE A 23 -6.42 0.28 2.87
N ARG A 24 -6.56 -0.81 2.11
CA ARG A 24 -6.64 -0.79 0.64
C ARG A 24 -7.73 0.15 0.14
N GLU A 25 -8.96 0.02 0.67
CA GLU A 25 -10.09 0.88 0.31
C GLU A 25 -9.82 2.37 0.61
N ARG A 26 -9.31 2.68 1.81
CA ARG A 26 -8.98 4.07 2.18
C ARG A 26 -7.91 4.64 1.26
N LEU A 27 -6.87 3.87 0.99
CA LEU A 27 -5.75 4.27 0.15
C LEU A 27 -6.22 4.56 -1.29
N PHE A 28 -7.02 3.69 -1.89
CA PHE A 28 -7.54 3.95 -3.24
C PHE A 28 -8.52 5.12 -3.31
N ARG A 29 -9.31 5.35 -2.26
CA ARG A 29 -10.23 6.49 -2.20
C ARG A 29 -9.51 7.83 -2.04
N ARG A 30 -8.41 7.86 -1.29
CA ARG A 30 -7.73 9.07 -0.81
C ARG A 30 -6.20 8.88 -0.77
N PRO A 31 -5.55 8.59 -1.89
CA PRO A 31 -4.16 8.12 -1.90
C PRO A 31 -3.20 9.15 -1.31
N LEU A 32 -3.28 10.41 -1.72
CA LEU A 32 -2.40 11.46 -1.19
C LEU A 32 -2.51 11.62 0.34
N GLN A 33 -3.74 11.62 0.86
CA GLN A 33 -4.02 11.84 2.29
C GLN A 33 -3.61 10.65 3.16
N GLU A 34 -3.73 9.42 2.63
CA GLU A 34 -3.27 8.23 3.34
C GLU A 34 -1.74 8.11 3.26
N LEU A 35 -1.12 8.42 2.12
CA LEU A 35 0.35 8.37 1.93
C LEU A 35 1.09 9.47 2.70
N ASP A 36 0.47 10.63 2.95
CA ASP A 36 1.02 11.70 3.80
C ASP A 36 1.40 11.23 5.22
N ARG A 37 0.85 10.10 5.67
CA ARG A 37 1.11 9.53 7.00
C ARG A 37 2.39 8.71 7.07
N PHE A 38 3.07 8.49 5.95
CA PHE A 38 4.24 7.63 5.85
C PHE A 38 5.47 8.43 5.41
N ASP A 39 6.64 8.02 5.89
CA ASP A 39 7.93 8.59 5.51
C ASP A 39 8.33 8.07 4.13
N LEU A 40 7.83 8.74 3.10
CA LEU A 40 8.03 8.40 1.69
C LEU A 40 8.77 9.51 0.98
N LEU A 41 9.69 9.13 0.10
CA LEU A 41 10.28 10.05 -0.86
C LEU A 41 9.22 10.49 -1.88
N ASP A 42 9.40 11.69 -2.46
CA ASP A 42 8.42 12.27 -3.40
C ASP A 42 8.11 11.33 -4.58
N HIS A 43 9.13 10.65 -5.11
CA HIS A 43 8.97 9.73 -6.24
C HIS A 43 8.27 8.40 -5.85
N GLU A 44 8.46 7.92 -4.61
CA GLU A 44 7.77 6.73 -4.10
C GLU A 44 6.29 7.04 -3.92
N ARG A 45 5.99 8.18 -3.30
CA ARG A 45 4.63 8.71 -3.17
C ARG A 45 3.97 8.86 -4.53
N GLU A 46 4.63 9.50 -5.50
CA GLU A 46 4.11 9.66 -6.85
C GLU A 46 3.80 8.29 -7.50
N SER A 47 4.69 7.31 -7.33
CA SER A 47 4.51 5.94 -7.84
C SER A 47 3.34 5.22 -7.18
N LEU A 48 3.21 5.28 -5.86
CA LEU A 48 2.12 4.67 -5.10
C LEU A 48 0.77 5.31 -5.43
N THR A 49 0.74 6.62 -5.70
CA THR A 49 -0.49 7.32 -6.10
C THR A 49 -1.01 6.84 -7.46
N LYS A 50 -0.12 6.35 -8.35
CA LYS A 50 -0.48 5.82 -9.67
C LYS A 50 -1.06 4.40 -9.63
N LEU A 51 -1.04 3.73 -8.47
CA LEU A 51 -1.53 2.36 -8.33
C LEU A 51 -3.05 2.21 -8.42
N GLU A 52 -3.83 3.31 -8.48
CA GLU A 52 -5.29 3.26 -8.70
C GLU A 52 -5.67 2.35 -9.88
N ARG A 53 -4.84 2.32 -10.93
CA ARG A 53 -5.05 1.49 -12.13
C ARG A 53 -4.93 -0.01 -11.89
N VAL A 54 -4.40 -0.44 -10.75
CA VAL A 54 -4.16 -1.85 -10.41
C VAL A 54 -4.92 -2.29 -9.16
N GLN A 55 -5.94 -1.55 -8.73
CA GLN A 55 -6.78 -1.94 -7.58
C GLN A 55 -7.29 -3.37 -7.70
N LEU A 56 -7.83 -3.75 -8.86
CA LEU A 56 -8.35 -5.09 -9.13
C LEU A 56 -7.27 -6.18 -8.97
N LEU A 57 -6.00 -5.87 -9.27
CA LEU A 57 -4.90 -6.82 -9.07
C LEU A 57 -4.67 -7.10 -7.57
N PHE A 58 -4.73 -6.08 -6.72
CA PHE A 58 -4.58 -6.26 -5.28
C PHE A 58 -5.74 -7.06 -4.68
N GLU A 59 -6.96 -6.83 -5.16
CA GLU A 59 -8.15 -7.61 -4.75
C GLU A 59 -7.98 -9.09 -5.12
N LEU A 60 -7.65 -9.39 -6.39
CA LEU A 60 -7.41 -10.76 -6.86
C LEU A 60 -6.27 -11.47 -6.12
N LEU A 61 -5.16 -10.77 -5.88
CA LEU A 61 -4.05 -11.35 -5.12
C LEU A 61 -4.46 -11.65 -3.67
N SER A 62 -5.27 -10.77 -3.06
CA SER A 62 -5.79 -10.94 -1.69
C SER A 62 -6.64 -12.20 -1.55
N GLU A 63 -7.48 -12.52 -2.53
CA GLU A 63 -8.33 -13.72 -2.55
C GLU A 63 -7.55 -15.04 -2.54
N HIS A 64 -6.30 -15.03 -3.01
CA HIS A 64 -5.42 -16.19 -3.02
C HIS A 64 -4.54 -16.33 -1.77
N LEU A 65 -4.57 -15.36 -0.86
CA LEU A 65 -3.82 -15.42 0.39
C LEU A 65 -4.55 -16.27 1.44
N ASP A 66 -3.79 -16.84 2.37
CA ASP A 66 -4.37 -17.55 3.52
C ASP A 66 -5.29 -16.58 4.30
N PRO A 67 -6.55 -16.96 4.59
CA PRO A 67 -7.49 -16.09 5.31
C PRO A 67 -7.01 -15.64 6.69
N ARG A 68 -6.03 -16.33 7.30
CA ARG A 68 -5.41 -15.94 8.58
C ARG A 68 -4.45 -14.75 8.43
N ILE A 69 -4.00 -14.47 7.21
CA ILE A 69 -3.09 -13.37 6.87
C ILE A 69 -3.89 -12.12 6.48
N VAL A 70 -5.06 -12.30 5.86
CA VAL A 70 -5.96 -11.21 5.43
C VAL A 70 -6.78 -10.67 6.61
N ARG A 71 -6.98 -9.35 6.63
CA ARG A 71 -7.74 -8.60 7.64
C ARG A 71 -8.78 -7.73 6.94
N GLY A 72 -10.00 -7.75 7.47
CA GLY A 72 -11.14 -6.95 7.00
C GLY A 72 -11.55 -5.82 7.92
#